data_AF-A0A0H5QIC2-F1
#
_entry.id   AF-A0A0H5QIC2-F1
#
_cell.length_a   1.000
_cell.length_b   1.000
_cell.length_c   1.000
_cell.angle_alpha   90.00
_cell.angle_beta   90.00
_cell.angle_gamma   90.00
#
_symmetry.space_group_name_H-M   'P 1'
#
loop_
_entity.id
_entity.type
_entity.pdbx_description
1 polymer ?
#
loop_
_entity_poly.entity_id
_entity_poly.type
_entity_poly.pdbx_seq_one_letter_code
_entity_poly.pdbx_strand_id
1 'polypeptide(L)'
;MPTILLVSASLSLLQSDGSPDRCRKDVMQLMLLHLLKRVPAHDLIALYEFSAHETLCSVPFTDDHSNVRKRVYQIPLHERYPIGPALEKVVDEVAYAFPIRSRIQIIVITDGRLLHGWEQCRFRQVTDAVDDNDFTLQSIEKLNAFALKIHERYAMQLHVICFGDRFDTQIDDGEYERLVCSGGGSLCFIEMPTSSIKSHIDSFADVVYPTYSGVLLIGSAPVFSFRSDPDPCTLSFGSGLSWSTNVVVQGFLPTSDATCAPMSRHTLESIDPVAFNSFLSALRQTDRVALVSLNGSSSWLGLIRPVPPSLLVLDVLVPSSTLPWLNDSLTALDYAPPHDSSQSLPKVVPPASYFLQHNGQERITINHVAVQRDFALIVKLLHSEGADDALQELTALCDEMRNRARRFCCPSLLVALVSLLNSEVDLISPSLKERWLIPMVQRLQLNN
;
A
#
# COMPACT_ATOMS: atom_id res chain seq x y z
N MET A 1 -2.23 8.47 -3.14
CA MET A 1 -1.28 7.45 -3.65
C MET A 1 0.12 8.02 -3.60
N PRO A 2 1.07 7.45 -2.83
CA PRO A 2 2.44 7.94 -2.77
C PRO A 2 3.07 8.05 -4.16
N THR A 3 3.74 9.18 -4.41
CA THR A 3 4.31 9.56 -5.70
C THR A 3 5.81 9.68 -5.60
N ILE A 4 6.52 9.10 -6.56
CA ILE A 4 7.96 9.29 -6.72
C ILE A 4 8.20 10.02 -8.03
N LEU A 5 8.80 11.19 -7.94
CA LEU A 5 9.30 11.93 -9.09
C LEU A 5 10.75 11.51 -9.33
N LEU A 6 11.01 10.75 -10.39
CA LEU A 6 12.34 10.31 -10.77
C LEU A 6 12.84 11.17 -11.94
N VAL A 7 13.75 12.11 -11.66
CA VAL A 7 14.11 13.18 -12.60
C VAL A 7 15.52 12.97 -13.15
N SER A 8 15.64 13.03 -14.47
CA SER A 8 16.93 13.02 -15.16
C SER A 8 17.68 14.32 -14.82
N ALA A 9 18.86 14.21 -14.23
CA ALA A 9 19.71 15.34 -13.88
C ALA A 9 20.88 15.48 -14.88
N SER A 10 20.59 15.43 -16.18
CA SER A 10 21.62 15.39 -17.22
C SER A 10 22.08 16.78 -17.70
N LEU A 11 23.37 16.91 -18.01
CA LEU A 11 23.95 18.06 -18.72
C LEU A 11 23.30 18.34 -20.09
N SER A 12 22.63 17.37 -20.73
CA SER A 12 21.85 17.65 -21.95
C SER A 12 20.69 18.61 -21.73
N LEU A 13 20.26 18.78 -20.49
CA LEU A 13 19.23 19.75 -20.12
C LEU A 13 19.71 21.20 -20.19
N LEU A 14 21.01 21.45 -20.37
CA LEU A 14 21.55 22.80 -20.63
C LEU A 14 21.29 23.26 -22.07
N GLN A 15 20.88 22.37 -22.97
CA GLN A 15 20.60 22.72 -24.36
C GLN A 15 19.37 23.64 -24.45
N SER A 16 19.46 24.66 -25.31
CA SER A 16 18.34 25.53 -25.66
C SER A 16 17.60 24.97 -26.87
N ASP A 17 16.30 24.74 -26.77
CA ASP A 17 15.46 24.25 -27.88
C ASP A 17 15.00 25.40 -28.79
N GLY A 18 15.92 26.25 -29.25
CA GLY A 18 15.61 27.33 -30.20
C GLY A 18 14.93 28.58 -29.62
N SER A 19 14.65 28.61 -28.31
CA SER A 19 14.35 29.85 -27.57
C SER A 19 15.64 30.39 -26.93
N PRO A 20 16.01 31.66 -27.14
CA PRO A 20 17.22 32.23 -26.56
C PRO A 20 17.16 32.34 -25.02
N ASP A 21 15.96 32.27 -24.44
CA ASP A 21 15.72 32.61 -23.03
C ASP A 21 15.46 31.40 -22.13
N ARG A 22 15.37 30.18 -22.67
CA ARG A 22 15.04 28.97 -21.88
C ARG A 22 15.83 27.75 -22.30
N CYS A 23 16.41 27.06 -21.33
CA CYS A 23 16.99 25.74 -21.52
C CYS A 23 16.00 24.62 -21.18
N ARG A 24 16.31 23.40 -21.61
CA ARG A 24 15.54 22.18 -21.29
C ARG A 24 15.35 21.96 -19.79
N LYS A 25 16.30 22.38 -18.96
CA LYS A 25 16.16 22.36 -17.49
C LYS A 25 15.01 23.25 -17.02
N ASP A 26 14.85 24.44 -17.57
CA ASP A 26 13.76 25.35 -17.19
C ASP A 26 12.40 24.74 -17.55
N VAL A 27 12.33 24.08 -18.70
CA VAL A 27 11.14 23.37 -19.19
C VAL A 27 10.79 22.22 -18.26
N MET A 28 11.77 21.38 -17.91
CA MET A 28 11.61 20.30 -16.94
C MET A 28 11.12 20.80 -15.58
N GLN A 29 11.69 21.91 -15.08
CA GLN A 29 11.26 22.53 -13.82
C GLN A 29 9.81 23.01 -13.91
N LEU A 30 9.41 23.65 -15.01
CA LEU A 30 8.02 24.05 -15.22
C LEU A 30 7.07 22.85 -15.26
N MET A 31 7.45 21.76 -15.92
CA MET A 31 6.68 20.51 -15.96
C MET A 31 6.47 19.94 -14.56
N LEU A 32 7.55 19.81 -13.79
CA LEU A 32 7.52 19.36 -12.40
C LEU A 32 6.60 20.23 -11.54
N LEU A 33 6.71 21.56 -11.66
CA LEU A 33 5.89 22.50 -10.89
C LEU A 33 4.42 22.45 -11.28
N HIS A 34 4.10 22.21 -12.56
CA HIS A 34 2.73 22.00 -13.01
C HIS A 34 2.16 20.67 -12.49
N LEU A 35 2.94 19.59 -12.55
CA LEU A 35 2.56 18.29 -12.01
C LEU A 35 2.31 18.36 -10.49
N LEU A 36 3.19 19.03 -9.74
CA LEU A 36 3.07 19.28 -8.29
C LEU A 36 1.85 20.15 -7.89
N LYS A 37 1.14 20.76 -8.85
CA LYS A 37 -0.16 21.42 -8.56
C LYS A 37 -1.33 20.46 -8.68
N ARG A 38 -1.15 19.33 -9.36
CA ARG A 38 -2.18 18.30 -9.58
C ARG A 38 -2.09 17.17 -8.57
N VAL A 39 -0.95 17.00 -7.89
CA VAL A 39 -0.83 16.03 -6.80
C VAL A 39 -1.70 16.47 -5.61
N PRO A 40 -2.54 15.57 -5.05
CA PRO A 40 -3.36 15.89 -3.88
C PRO A 40 -2.52 16.35 -2.70
N ALA A 41 -2.98 17.37 -1.97
CA ALA A 41 -2.20 18.03 -0.91
C ALA A 41 -1.77 17.09 0.24
N HIS A 42 -2.50 15.99 0.43
CA HIS A 42 -2.24 15.00 1.48
C HIS A 42 -1.45 13.78 0.98
N ASP A 43 -1.14 13.71 -0.32
CA ASP A 43 -0.36 12.61 -0.87
C ASP A 43 1.13 12.82 -0.63
N LEU A 44 1.78 11.74 -0.19
CA LEU A 44 3.22 11.70 0.01
C LEU A 44 3.94 11.77 -1.33
N ILE A 45 4.91 12.67 -1.44
CA ILE A 45 5.77 12.82 -2.62
C ILE A 45 7.22 12.64 -2.19
N ALA A 46 8.00 11.90 -2.98
CA ALA A 46 9.45 11.88 -2.92
C ALA A 46 10.04 12.37 -4.25
N LEU A 47 11.23 12.98 -4.19
CA LEU A 47 11.97 13.46 -5.35
C LEU A 47 13.32 12.76 -5.40
N TYR A 48 13.53 12.00 -6.48
CA TYR A 48 14.79 11.33 -6.79
C TYR A 48 15.40 11.95 -8.04
N GLU A 49 16.72 12.09 -8.01
CA GLU A 49 17.51 12.62 -9.11
C GLU A 49 18.44 11.50 -9.56
N PHE A 50 18.47 11.19 -10.86
CA PHE A 50 19.42 10.21 -11.39
C PHE A 50 20.42 10.85 -12.32
N SER A 51 21.69 10.56 -12.06
CA SER A 51 22.84 11.23 -12.65
C SER A 51 24.06 10.29 -12.64
N ALA A 52 25.10 10.57 -13.42
CA ALA A 52 26.19 9.61 -13.70
C ALA A 52 26.84 8.99 -12.47
N HIS A 53 26.79 9.68 -11.32
CA HIS A 53 27.37 9.21 -10.07
C HIS A 53 26.46 8.19 -9.36
N GLU A 54 25.17 8.49 -9.25
CA GLU A 54 24.17 7.65 -8.60
C GLU A 54 22.75 8.22 -8.78
N THR A 55 21.77 7.45 -8.31
CA THR A 55 20.42 7.94 -8.05
C THR A 55 20.31 8.43 -6.61
N LEU A 56 20.06 9.71 -6.40
CA LEU A 56 20.03 10.36 -5.08
C LEU A 56 18.59 10.66 -4.67
N CYS A 57 18.21 10.30 -3.44
CA CYS A 57 16.99 10.79 -2.82
C CYS A 57 17.20 12.23 -2.37
N SER A 58 16.64 13.17 -3.12
CA SER A 58 16.79 14.60 -2.87
C SER A 58 15.74 15.15 -1.92
N VAL A 59 14.53 14.57 -1.95
CA VAL A 59 13.50 14.79 -0.93
C VAL A 59 12.87 13.44 -0.59
N PRO A 60 12.94 12.96 0.65
CA PRO A 60 12.24 11.75 1.07
C PRO A 60 10.72 11.98 1.07
N PHE A 61 9.92 10.91 1.20
CA PHE A 61 8.47 11.01 1.22
C PHE A 61 7.96 12.06 2.22
N THR A 62 7.24 13.06 1.70
CA THR A 62 6.71 14.18 2.47
C THR A 62 5.38 14.66 1.88
N ASP A 63 4.51 15.20 2.74
CA ASP A 63 3.32 15.99 2.37
C ASP A 63 3.64 17.49 2.22
N ASP A 64 4.86 17.94 2.57
CA ASP A 64 5.31 19.31 2.33
C ASP A 64 5.75 19.50 0.88
N HIS A 65 4.77 19.72 0.01
CA HIS A 65 5.00 20.00 -1.40
C HIS A 65 5.81 21.28 -1.63
N SER A 66 5.86 22.20 -0.65
CA SER A 66 6.66 23.42 -0.76
C SER A 66 8.16 23.11 -0.70
N ASN A 67 8.56 22.14 0.11
CA ASN A 67 9.94 21.65 0.15
C ASN A 67 10.34 21.03 -1.19
N VAL A 68 9.48 20.18 -1.76
CA VAL A 68 9.70 19.57 -3.08
C VAL A 68 9.87 20.65 -4.16
N ARG A 69 8.98 21.66 -4.18
CA ARG A 69 9.06 22.78 -5.14
C ARG A 69 10.38 23.56 -5.02
N LYS A 70 10.87 23.80 -3.80
CA LYS A 70 12.17 24.46 -3.59
C LYS A 70 13.32 23.62 -4.16
N ARG A 71 13.29 22.29 -3.93
CA ARG A 71 14.35 21.39 -4.40
C ARG A 71 14.38 21.28 -5.92
N VAL A 72 13.23 21.31 -6.60
CA VAL A 72 13.13 21.31 -8.08
C VAL A 72 13.98 22.42 -8.72
N TYR A 73 14.02 23.62 -8.13
CA TYR A 73 14.84 24.72 -8.64
C TYR A 73 16.36 24.48 -8.47
N GLN A 74 16.74 23.62 -7.52
CA GLN A 74 18.11 23.38 -7.10
C GLN A 74 18.71 22.09 -7.65
N ILE A 75 18.02 21.39 -8.56
CA ILE A 75 18.51 20.15 -9.16
C ILE A 75 19.86 20.43 -9.86
N PRO A 76 20.97 19.84 -9.40
CA PRO A 76 22.26 19.94 -10.07
C PRO A 76 22.23 19.14 -11.38
N LEU A 77 23.10 19.48 -12.33
CA LEU A 77 23.22 18.75 -13.58
C LEU A 77 24.57 18.05 -13.63
N HIS A 78 24.57 16.78 -14.04
CA HIS A 78 25.76 15.95 -14.18
C HIS A 78 25.72 15.17 -15.49
N GLU A 79 26.73 14.35 -15.73
CA GLU A 79 26.72 13.42 -16.86
C GLU A 79 25.50 12.48 -16.80
N ARG A 80 25.11 11.96 -17.96
CA ARG A 80 23.93 11.09 -18.08
C ARG A 80 24.12 9.78 -17.32
N TYR A 81 23.00 9.21 -16.85
CA TYR A 81 22.96 7.92 -16.19
C TYR A 81 21.84 7.05 -16.75
N PRO A 82 22.06 5.72 -16.88
CA PRO A 82 21.02 4.83 -17.36
C PRO A 82 19.82 4.77 -16.40
N ILE A 83 18.61 4.74 -16.95
CA ILE A 83 17.36 4.72 -16.18
C ILE A 83 17.16 3.43 -15.37
N GLY A 84 17.67 2.30 -15.86
CA GLY A 84 17.47 0.99 -15.24
C GLY A 84 17.97 0.92 -13.79
N PRO A 85 19.26 1.18 -13.52
CA PRO A 85 19.80 1.23 -12.15
C PRO A 85 19.11 2.26 -11.26
N ALA A 86 18.61 3.36 -11.84
CA ALA A 86 17.86 4.37 -11.10
C ALA A 86 16.50 3.85 -10.62
N LEU A 87 15.76 3.18 -11.51
CA LEU A 87 14.50 2.52 -11.16
C LEU A 87 14.72 1.42 -10.12
N GLU A 88 15.79 0.64 -10.26
CA GLU A 88 16.16 -0.40 -9.29
C GLU A 88 16.34 0.17 -7.87
N LYS A 89 17.15 1.24 -7.73
CA LYS A 89 17.36 1.89 -6.43
C LYS A 89 16.07 2.45 -5.83
N VAL A 90 15.22 3.07 -6.65
CA VAL A 90 13.92 3.60 -6.19
C VAL A 90 13.00 2.49 -5.69
N VAL A 91 12.99 1.35 -6.38
CA VAL A 91 12.14 0.20 -6.02
C VAL A 91 12.60 -0.44 -4.72
N ASP A 92 13.90 -0.56 -4.50
CA ASP A 92 14.44 -1.07 -3.23
C ASP A 92 14.03 -0.17 -2.04
N GLU A 93 14.10 1.16 -2.23
CA GLU A 93 13.65 2.13 -1.22
C GLU A 93 12.13 2.03 -0.96
N VAL A 94 11.33 1.82 -2.02
CA VAL A 94 9.88 1.60 -1.91
C VAL A 94 9.56 0.33 -1.14
N ALA A 95 10.25 -0.76 -1.46
CA ALA A 95 10.05 -2.06 -0.80
C ALA A 95 10.36 -1.97 0.71
N TYR A 96 11.26 -1.07 1.11
CA TYR A 96 11.56 -0.79 2.50
C TYR A 96 10.53 0.15 3.15
N ALA A 97 10.09 1.19 2.43
CA ALA A 97 9.25 2.25 2.99
C ALA A 97 7.76 1.87 3.11
N PHE A 98 7.25 0.97 2.27
CA PHE A 98 5.82 0.65 2.22
C PHE A 98 5.52 -0.85 2.32
N PRO A 99 4.40 -1.23 2.96
CA PRO A 99 3.92 -2.61 2.94
C PRO A 99 3.67 -3.13 1.52
N ILE A 100 3.86 -4.44 1.32
CA ILE A 100 3.50 -5.16 0.08
C ILE A 100 2.02 -4.85 -0.25
N ARG A 101 1.75 -4.47 -1.50
CA ARG A 101 0.44 -4.00 -2.06
C ARG A 101 0.07 -2.53 -1.81
N SER A 102 0.96 -1.71 -1.30
CA SER A 102 0.74 -0.26 -1.30
C SER A 102 0.84 0.27 -2.73
N ARG A 103 -0.25 0.83 -3.27
CA ARG A 103 -0.20 1.46 -4.59
C ARG A 103 0.73 2.66 -4.56
N ILE A 104 1.72 2.65 -5.44
CA ILE A 104 2.75 3.68 -5.56
C ILE A 104 2.88 4.01 -7.03
N GLN A 105 3.14 5.28 -7.34
CA GLN A 105 3.43 5.67 -8.71
C GLN A 105 4.84 6.23 -8.83
N ILE A 106 5.54 5.82 -9.88
CA ILE A 106 6.81 6.39 -10.29
C ILE A 106 6.57 7.18 -11.56
N ILE A 107 6.88 8.47 -11.53
CA ILE A 107 6.80 9.35 -12.69
C ILE A 107 8.24 9.72 -13.06
N VAL A 108 8.72 9.14 -14.15
CA VAL A 108 10.06 9.42 -14.70
C VAL A 108 9.97 10.63 -15.61
N ILE A 109 10.84 11.62 -15.41
CA ILE A 109 10.89 12.83 -16.22
C ILE A 109 12.27 12.94 -16.86
N THR A 110 12.31 12.90 -18.19
CA THR A 110 13.57 12.76 -18.94
C THR A 110 13.50 13.44 -20.32
N ASP A 111 14.65 13.75 -20.91
CA ASP A 111 14.76 14.32 -22.26
C ASP A 111 14.58 13.28 -23.38
N GLY A 112 14.04 12.10 -23.04
CA GLY A 112 13.72 10.99 -23.96
C GLY A 112 14.93 10.22 -24.49
N ARG A 113 16.17 10.62 -24.17
CA ARG A 113 17.36 9.99 -24.73
C ARG A 113 17.86 8.84 -23.87
N LEU A 114 17.76 7.63 -24.39
CA LEU A 114 18.27 6.43 -23.72
C LEU A 114 19.80 6.35 -23.88
N LEU A 115 20.50 6.24 -22.76
CA LEU A 115 21.90 5.80 -22.75
C LEU A 115 21.96 4.28 -22.83
N HIS A 116 23.01 3.73 -23.45
CA HIS A 116 23.43 2.34 -23.26
C HIS A 116 23.81 2.07 -21.78
N GLY A 117 23.65 0.84 -21.28
CA GLY A 117 23.93 0.48 -19.88
C GLY A 117 22.69 0.41 -18.96
N TRP A 118 21.50 0.60 -19.51
CA TRP A 118 20.21 0.46 -18.83
C TRP A 118 19.88 -1.00 -18.53
N GLU A 119 20.48 -1.92 -19.28
CA GLU A 119 20.50 -3.36 -19.07
C GLU A 119 21.30 -3.83 -17.84
N GLN A 120 22.10 -2.95 -17.22
CA GLN A 120 22.98 -3.31 -16.11
C GLN A 120 22.27 -3.36 -14.75
N CYS A 121 20.94 -3.38 -14.72
CA CYS A 121 20.18 -3.65 -13.51
C CYS A 121 20.62 -4.98 -12.89
N ARG A 122 21.06 -4.96 -11.64
CA ARG A 122 21.53 -6.14 -10.92
C ARG A 122 20.43 -6.63 -10.00
N PHE A 123 19.34 -7.09 -10.60
CA PHE A 123 18.11 -7.50 -9.92
C PHE A 123 18.36 -8.55 -8.82
N ARG A 124 18.80 -8.14 -7.63
CA ARG A 124 19.24 -9.05 -6.57
C ARG A 124 18.16 -9.39 -5.56
N GLN A 125 17.10 -8.58 -5.47
CA GLN A 125 16.09 -8.71 -4.40
C GLN A 125 14.70 -9.14 -4.87
N VAL A 126 14.39 -9.06 -6.17
CA VAL A 126 13.06 -9.44 -6.71
C VAL A 126 13.06 -10.84 -7.35
N THR A 127 14.21 -11.46 -7.56
CA THR A 127 14.34 -12.82 -8.09
C THR A 127 14.66 -13.81 -6.98
N ASP A 128 13.63 -14.47 -6.45
CA ASP A 128 13.82 -15.86 -6.04
C ASP A 128 14.06 -16.66 -7.32
N ALA A 129 15.27 -17.22 -7.45
CA ALA A 129 15.68 -18.23 -8.43
C ALA A 129 15.25 -18.01 -9.89
N VAL A 130 16.11 -17.39 -10.69
CA VAL A 130 16.15 -17.67 -12.14
C VAL A 130 17.59 -18.05 -12.46
N ASP A 131 17.76 -19.24 -13.05
CA ASP A 131 19.04 -19.78 -13.50
C ASP A 131 19.77 -18.78 -14.40
N ASP A 132 21.03 -18.54 -14.06
CA ASP A 132 21.94 -17.51 -14.59
C ASP A 132 22.41 -17.75 -16.04
N ASN A 133 21.71 -18.57 -16.82
CA ASN A 133 22.23 -19.13 -18.07
C ASN A 133 21.67 -18.52 -19.37
N ASP A 134 20.71 -17.60 -19.33
CA ASP A 134 20.17 -16.98 -20.55
C ASP A 134 20.62 -15.52 -20.72
N PHE A 135 21.88 -15.38 -21.12
CA PHE A 135 22.53 -14.09 -21.40
C PHE A 135 22.14 -13.46 -22.76
N THR A 136 21.19 -14.04 -23.51
CA THR A 136 20.91 -13.67 -24.91
C THR A 136 19.54 -13.04 -25.20
N LEU A 137 18.69 -12.83 -24.19
CA LEU A 137 17.46 -12.03 -24.36
C LEU A 137 17.76 -10.53 -24.30
N GLN A 138 17.16 -9.78 -25.23
CA GLN A 138 17.46 -8.38 -25.52
C GLN A 138 17.17 -7.49 -24.30
N SER A 139 18.06 -6.54 -24.06
CA SER A 139 18.14 -5.66 -22.89
C SER A 139 16.83 -5.02 -22.40
N ILE A 140 15.86 -4.69 -23.27
CA ILE A 140 14.56 -4.12 -22.86
C ILE A 140 13.63 -5.12 -22.23
N GLU A 141 13.68 -6.37 -22.67
CA GLU A 141 12.78 -7.40 -22.16
C GLU A 141 13.04 -7.62 -20.67
N LYS A 142 14.29 -7.46 -20.21
CA LYS A 142 14.66 -7.52 -18.79
C LYS A 142 14.07 -6.36 -17.98
N LEU A 143 14.15 -5.12 -18.49
CA LEU A 143 13.58 -3.95 -17.81
C LEU A 143 12.05 -4.00 -17.82
N ASN A 144 11.44 -4.45 -18.92
CA ASN A 144 10.00 -4.67 -19.04
C ASN A 144 9.51 -5.75 -18.07
N ALA A 145 10.21 -6.90 -18.02
CA ALA A 145 9.91 -7.96 -17.08
C ALA A 145 10.06 -7.50 -15.62
N PHE A 146 11.02 -6.63 -15.34
CA PHE A 146 11.18 -6.01 -14.03
C PHE A 146 10.00 -5.07 -13.71
N ALA A 147 9.66 -4.14 -14.60
CA ALA A 147 8.52 -3.24 -14.43
C ALA A 147 7.22 -4.02 -14.19
N LEU A 148 7.00 -5.10 -14.95
CA LEU A 148 5.86 -6.00 -14.80
C LEU A 148 5.86 -6.68 -13.41
N LYS A 149 6.99 -7.25 -12.98
CA LYS A 149 7.10 -7.90 -11.66
C LYS A 149 6.83 -6.92 -10.52
N ILE A 150 7.31 -5.67 -10.62
CA ILE A 150 7.06 -4.68 -9.58
C ILE A 150 5.60 -4.24 -9.61
N HIS A 151 5.02 -4.06 -10.79
CA HIS A 151 3.61 -3.77 -10.94
C HIS A 151 2.76 -4.86 -10.26
N GLU A 152 3.04 -6.14 -10.53
CA GLU A 152 2.31 -7.26 -9.94
C GLU A 152 2.52 -7.40 -8.42
N ARG A 153 3.73 -7.16 -7.92
CA ARG A 153 4.06 -7.35 -6.48
C ARG A 153 3.69 -6.16 -5.60
N TYR A 154 3.88 -4.95 -6.10
CA TYR A 154 3.73 -3.71 -5.34
C TYR A 154 2.57 -2.85 -5.84
N ALA A 155 1.79 -3.28 -6.84
CA ALA A 155 0.75 -2.46 -7.47
C ALA A 155 1.29 -1.09 -7.90
N MET A 156 2.53 -1.08 -8.40
CA MET A 156 3.26 0.12 -8.75
C MET A 156 2.97 0.51 -10.20
N GLN A 157 2.65 1.79 -10.45
CA GLN A 157 2.46 2.29 -11.81
C GLN A 157 3.69 3.09 -12.26
N LEU A 158 4.22 2.73 -13.44
CA LEU A 158 5.36 3.44 -14.04
C LEU A 158 4.87 4.35 -15.16
N HIS A 159 4.94 5.66 -14.92
CA HIS A 159 4.65 6.68 -15.90
C HIS A 159 5.94 7.35 -16.36
N VAL A 160 5.96 7.81 -17.61
CA VAL A 160 7.11 8.50 -18.18
C VAL A 160 6.64 9.77 -18.87
N ILE A 161 7.32 10.87 -18.58
CA ILE A 161 7.21 12.12 -19.33
C ILE A 161 8.54 12.37 -20.05
N CYS A 162 8.48 12.30 -21.37
CA CYS A 162 9.59 12.62 -22.27
C CYS A 162 9.37 14.02 -22.87
N PHE A 163 10.45 14.78 -23.05
CA PHE A 163 10.40 16.06 -23.74
C PHE A 163 11.63 16.28 -24.61
N GLY A 164 11.44 16.82 -25.81
CA GLY A 164 12.52 17.02 -26.77
C GLY A 164 12.01 17.21 -28.19
N ASP A 165 12.94 17.17 -29.14
CA ASP A 165 12.62 17.16 -30.56
C ASP A 165 12.29 15.73 -30.98
N ARG A 166 11.06 15.48 -31.44
CA ARG A 166 10.61 14.14 -31.82
C ARG A 166 11.36 13.57 -33.03
N PHE A 167 12.03 14.42 -33.80
CA PHE A 167 12.89 14.01 -34.92
C PHE A 167 14.32 13.68 -34.48
N ASP A 168 14.65 13.84 -33.19
CA ASP A 168 15.92 13.41 -32.63
C ASP A 168 15.98 11.88 -32.59
N THR A 169 16.85 11.31 -33.43
CA THR A 169 17.03 9.86 -33.53
C THR A 169 17.55 9.20 -32.24
N GLN A 170 17.97 9.99 -31.25
CA GLN A 170 18.37 9.49 -29.93
C GLN A 170 17.18 9.29 -28.98
N ILE A 171 15.99 9.78 -29.34
CA ILE A 171 14.76 9.57 -28.57
C ILE A 171 14.10 8.28 -29.06
N ASP A 172 13.85 7.36 -28.13
CA ASP A 172 13.21 6.08 -28.42
C ASP A 172 11.84 6.00 -27.75
N ASP A 173 10.87 6.68 -28.36
CA ASP A 173 9.47 6.69 -27.89
C ASP A 173 8.91 5.26 -27.76
N GLY A 174 9.30 4.35 -28.67
CA GLY A 174 8.78 2.98 -28.71
C GLY A 174 9.25 2.12 -27.53
N GLU A 175 10.50 2.29 -27.10
CA GLU A 175 11.01 1.58 -25.93
C GLU A 175 10.41 2.11 -24.62
N TYR A 176 10.20 3.42 -24.50
CA TYR A 176 9.48 3.98 -23.36
C TYR A 176 8.01 3.55 -23.31
N GLU A 177 7.35 3.44 -24.46
CA GLU A 177 5.98 2.93 -24.55
C GLU A 177 5.89 1.47 -24.05
N ARG A 178 6.81 0.60 -24.46
CA ARG A 178 6.88 -0.79 -23.96
C ARG A 178 7.14 -0.86 -22.46
N LEU A 179 8.03 0.00 -21.95
CA LEU A 179 8.36 0.07 -20.53
C LEU A 179 7.16 0.47 -19.68
N VAL A 180 6.47 1.53 -20.09
CA VAL A 180 5.27 2.03 -19.43
C VAL A 180 4.12 1.02 -19.50
N CYS A 181 3.90 0.39 -20.65
CA CYS A 181 2.90 -0.66 -20.82
C CYS A 181 3.14 -1.82 -19.86
N SER A 182 4.41 -2.20 -19.67
CA SER A 182 4.80 -3.27 -18.74
C SER A 182 4.60 -2.87 -17.28
N GLY A 183 4.79 -1.58 -16.95
CA GLY A 183 4.57 -1.03 -15.62
C GLY A 183 3.16 -0.52 -15.36
N GLY A 184 2.19 -0.74 -16.26
CA GLY A 184 0.78 -0.37 -16.08
C GLY A 184 0.52 1.14 -15.93
N GLY A 185 1.35 1.99 -16.54
CA GLY A 185 1.24 3.45 -16.45
C GLY A 185 0.94 4.16 -17.78
N SER A 186 1.45 5.38 -17.95
CA SER A 186 1.19 6.21 -19.12
C SER A 186 2.43 6.97 -19.59
N LEU A 187 2.56 7.15 -20.91
CA LEU A 187 3.63 7.89 -21.57
C LEU A 187 3.08 9.25 -22.01
N CYS A 188 3.77 10.33 -21.68
CA CYS A 188 3.52 11.67 -22.20
C CYS A 188 4.76 12.16 -22.94
N PHE A 189 4.62 12.49 -24.21
CA PHE A 189 5.68 13.11 -24.99
C PHE A 189 5.34 14.59 -25.22
N ILE A 190 6.28 15.49 -24.92
CA ILE A 190 6.15 16.94 -25.12
C ILE A 190 7.16 17.39 -26.18
N GLU A 191 6.65 17.73 -27.36
CA GLU A 191 7.47 18.20 -28.49
C GLU A 191 7.93 19.64 -28.27
N MET A 192 9.24 19.86 -28.22
CA MET A 192 9.83 21.17 -28.00
C MET A 192 10.34 21.77 -29.31
N PRO A 193 10.27 23.11 -29.52
CA PRO A 193 9.77 24.14 -28.60
C PRO A 193 8.30 24.54 -28.79
N THR A 194 7.61 23.93 -29.76
CA THR A 194 6.34 24.44 -30.29
C THR A 194 5.12 24.10 -29.42
N SER A 195 5.23 23.10 -28.54
CA SER A 195 4.09 22.65 -27.75
C SER A 195 3.85 23.45 -26.47
N SER A 196 2.57 23.57 -26.11
CA SER A 196 2.17 24.06 -24.80
C SER A 196 2.44 22.99 -23.75
N ILE A 197 3.45 23.21 -22.90
CA ILE A 197 3.79 22.33 -21.76
C ILE A 197 2.56 22.10 -20.87
N LYS A 198 1.82 23.17 -20.57
CA LYS A 198 0.70 23.13 -19.62
C LYS A 198 -0.38 22.13 -20.06
N SER A 199 -0.78 22.16 -21.34
CA SER A 199 -1.87 21.29 -21.82
C SER A 199 -1.48 19.81 -21.82
N HIS A 200 -0.22 19.50 -22.15
CA HIS A 200 0.28 18.12 -22.09
C HIS A 200 0.37 17.61 -20.65
N ILE A 201 0.88 18.43 -19.74
CA ILE A 201 0.96 18.07 -18.32
C ILE A 201 -0.42 17.98 -17.67
N ASP A 202 -1.36 18.87 -18.01
CA ASP A 202 -2.74 18.79 -17.53
C ASP A 202 -3.39 17.48 -18.02
N SER A 203 -3.28 17.16 -19.32
CA SER A 203 -3.81 15.91 -19.89
C SER A 203 -3.16 14.66 -19.29
N PHE A 204 -1.85 14.69 -19.04
CA PHE A 204 -1.15 13.59 -18.39
C PHE A 204 -1.58 13.44 -16.93
N ALA A 205 -1.66 14.56 -16.20
CA ALA A 205 -2.08 14.56 -14.81
C ALA A 205 -3.52 14.09 -14.64
N ASP A 206 -4.42 14.34 -15.59
CA ASP A 206 -5.78 13.81 -15.56
C ASP A 206 -5.83 12.28 -15.71
N VAL A 207 -4.81 11.67 -16.33
CA VAL A 207 -4.67 10.20 -16.42
C VAL A 207 -4.02 9.62 -15.17
N VAL A 208 -3.03 10.31 -14.59
CA VAL A 208 -2.23 9.84 -13.45
C VAL A 208 -2.91 10.12 -12.10
N TYR A 209 -3.56 11.28 -11.98
CA TYR A 209 -4.36 11.72 -10.86
C TYR A 209 -5.80 11.94 -11.33
N PRO A 210 -6.48 10.90 -11.80
CA PRO A 210 -7.87 11.03 -12.20
C PRO A 210 -8.66 11.51 -10.99
N THR A 211 -9.50 12.51 -11.19
CA THR A 211 -10.40 13.02 -10.16
C THR A 211 -11.77 12.41 -10.36
N TYR A 212 -12.26 11.69 -9.36
CA TYR A 212 -13.64 11.24 -9.39
C TYR A 212 -14.56 12.41 -9.02
N SER A 213 -15.63 12.59 -9.78
CA SER A 213 -16.71 13.53 -9.47
C SER A 213 -18.02 12.78 -9.35
N GLY A 214 -18.73 12.99 -8.23
CA GLY A 214 -19.98 12.32 -7.93
C GLY A 214 -21.02 13.23 -7.30
N VAL A 215 -22.24 12.72 -7.19
CA VAL A 215 -23.36 13.36 -6.52
C VAL A 215 -23.85 12.42 -5.42
N LEU A 216 -23.91 12.92 -4.19
CA LEU A 216 -24.51 12.19 -3.09
C LEU A 216 -26.03 12.33 -3.17
N LEU A 217 -26.74 11.21 -3.23
CA LEU A 217 -28.20 11.14 -3.23
C LEU A 217 -28.71 10.56 -1.91
N ILE A 218 -29.81 11.10 -1.40
CA ILE A 218 -30.63 10.43 -0.37
C ILE A 218 -31.95 10.06 -1.04
N GLY A 219 -32.19 8.76 -1.22
CA GLY A 219 -33.22 8.28 -2.14
C GLY A 219 -32.91 8.75 -3.57
N SER A 220 -33.82 9.51 -4.18
CA SER A 220 -33.63 10.12 -5.50
C SER A 220 -33.22 11.61 -5.44
N ALA A 221 -33.12 12.19 -4.25
CA ALA A 221 -32.85 13.62 -4.09
C ALA A 221 -31.35 13.89 -3.98
N PRO A 222 -30.79 14.79 -4.81
CA PRO A 222 -29.39 15.18 -4.70
C PRO A 222 -29.18 16.07 -3.47
N VAL A 223 -28.13 15.73 -2.69
CA VAL A 223 -27.74 16.48 -1.50
C VAL A 223 -26.62 17.46 -1.83
N PHE A 224 -25.50 16.95 -2.37
CA PHE A 224 -24.38 17.77 -2.83
C PHE A 224 -23.55 17.02 -3.88
N SER A 225 -22.84 17.77 -4.70
CA SER A 225 -21.81 17.23 -5.60
C SER A 225 -20.44 17.32 -4.94
N PHE A 226 -19.62 16.29 -5.13
CA PHE A 226 -18.30 16.18 -4.52
C PHE A 226 -17.26 15.65 -5.50
N ARG A 227 -16.01 15.84 -5.11
CA ARG A 227 -14.82 15.30 -5.75
C ARG A 227 -14.06 14.43 -4.77
N SER A 228 -13.34 13.47 -5.31
CA SER A 228 -12.48 12.56 -4.56
C SER A 228 -11.21 12.33 -5.37
N ASP A 229 -10.07 12.52 -4.72
CA ASP A 229 -8.74 12.28 -5.29
C ASP A 229 -7.97 11.25 -4.43
N PRO A 230 -7.36 10.22 -5.05
CA PRO A 230 -7.47 9.85 -6.47
C PRO A 230 -8.85 9.24 -6.81
N ASP A 231 -9.15 9.06 -8.09
CA ASP A 231 -10.34 8.34 -8.56
C ASP A 231 -10.34 6.95 -7.91
N PRO A 232 -11.36 6.63 -7.13
CA PRO A 232 -11.47 5.35 -6.42
C PRO A 232 -11.42 4.12 -7.33
N CYS A 233 -11.74 4.25 -8.62
CA CYS A 233 -11.62 3.18 -9.60
C CYS A 233 -10.16 2.77 -9.82
N THR A 234 -9.21 3.71 -9.68
CA THR A 234 -7.76 3.40 -9.69
C THR A 234 -7.35 2.48 -8.55
N LEU A 235 -8.17 2.40 -7.48
CA LEU A 235 -7.92 1.56 -6.32
C LEU A 235 -8.55 0.15 -6.42
N SER A 236 -9.35 -0.12 -7.45
CA SER A 236 -9.97 -1.45 -7.65
C SER A 236 -8.92 -2.47 -8.15
N PHE A 237 -8.72 -3.56 -7.42
CA PHE A 237 -7.81 -4.64 -7.85
C PHE A 237 -8.48 -5.44 -8.97
N GLY A 238 -8.25 -5.04 -10.22
CA GLY A 238 -8.47 -5.88 -11.41
C GLY A 238 -9.93 -6.25 -11.76
N SER A 239 -10.94 -5.69 -11.10
CA SER A 239 -12.33 -6.15 -11.25
C SER A 239 -13.18 -5.37 -12.27
N GLY A 240 -12.64 -4.32 -12.90
CA GLY A 240 -13.41 -3.48 -13.84
C GLY A 240 -14.64 -2.81 -13.21
N LEU A 241 -14.72 -2.79 -11.88
CA LEU A 241 -15.80 -2.17 -11.13
C LEU A 241 -15.52 -0.67 -11.02
N SER A 242 -16.36 0.15 -11.66
CA SER A 242 -16.33 1.60 -11.53
C SER A 242 -17.38 2.09 -10.55
N TRP A 243 -17.10 3.21 -9.89
CA TRP A 243 -18.11 3.89 -9.10
C TRP A 243 -19.17 4.51 -10.00
N SER A 244 -20.42 4.40 -9.57
CA SER A 244 -21.52 5.20 -10.11
C SER A 244 -21.23 6.67 -9.84
N THR A 245 -21.55 7.57 -10.76
CA THR A 245 -21.54 9.02 -10.51
C THR A 245 -22.59 9.43 -9.46
N ASN A 246 -23.62 8.62 -9.28
CA ASN A 246 -24.62 8.78 -8.24
C ASN A 246 -24.32 7.83 -7.09
N VAL A 247 -23.84 8.37 -5.97
CA VAL A 247 -23.59 7.64 -4.73
C VAL A 247 -24.82 7.77 -3.85
N VAL A 248 -25.50 6.66 -3.56
CA VAL A 248 -26.81 6.68 -2.90
C VAL A 248 -26.67 6.28 -1.43
N VAL A 249 -27.16 7.12 -0.53
CA VAL A 249 -27.27 6.80 0.90
C VAL A 249 -28.33 5.71 1.09
N GLN A 250 -27.90 4.59 1.66
CA GLN A 250 -28.74 3.43 2.00
C GLN A 250 -29.22 3.48 3.45
N GLY A 251 -28.51 4.22 4.32
CA GLY A 251 -28.89 4.37 5.71
C GLY A 251 -27.87 5.12 6.54
N PHE A 252 -28.14 5.29 7.83
CA PHE A 252 -27.24 5.93 8.79
C PHE A 252 -27.01 5.02 9.99
N LEU A 253 -25.74 4.82 10.33
CA LEU A 253 -25.28 3.94 11.40
C LEU A 253 -24.63 4.77 12.51
N PRO A 254 -24.73 4.39 13.79
CA PRO A 254 -23.92 4.99 14.85
C PRO A 254 -22.43 4.84 14.55
N THR A 255 -21.61 5.84 14.89
CA THR A 255 -20.15 5.78 14.66
C THR A 255 -19.49 4.57 15.32
N SER A 256 -20.01 4.13 16.48
CA SER A 256 -19.53 2.94 17.21
C SER A 256 -19.67 1.64 16.43
N ASP A 257 -20.66 1.56 15.54
CA ASP A 257 -21.05 0.33 14.86
C ASP A 257 -20.42 0.27 13.45
N ALA A 258 -19.99 1.43 12.93
CA ALA A 258 -19.32 1.60 11.65
C ALA A 258 -17.83 1.21 11.67
N THR A 259 -17.40 0.31 12.56
CA THR A 259 -16.02 -0.18 12.62
C THR A 259 -15.75 -1.24 11.56
N CYS A 260 -15.04 -0.86 10.50
CA CYS A 260 -14.57 -1.77 9.47
C CYS A 260 -13.12 -1.43 9.06
N ALA A 261 -12.40 -2.42 8.55
CA ALA A 261 -11.14 -2.18 7.84
C ALA A 261 -11.47 -1.76 6.40
N PRO A 262 -11.30 -0.49 6.02
CA PRO A 262 -11.58 -0.05 4.66
C PRO A 262 -10.58 -0.67 3.68
N MET A 263 -11.05 -1.01 2.47
CA MET A 263 -10.18 -1.35 1.34
C MET A 263 -9.39 -0.11 0.89
N SER A 264 -10.05 1.05 0.88
CA SER A 264 -9.42 2.33 0.61
C SER A 264 -10.18 3.46 1.30
N ARG A 265 -9.50 4.58 1.49
CA ARG A 265 -10.04 5.77 2.15
C ARG A 265 -9.83 6.98 1.28
N HIS A 266 -10.89 7.77 1.11
CA HIS A 266 -10.90 8.93 0.23
C HIS A 266 -11.41 10.15 0.96
N THR A 267 -10.70 11.26 0.82
CA THR A 267 -11.21 12.55 1.29
C THR A 267 -12.18 13.11 0.27
N LEU A 268 -13.36 13.53 0.72
CA LEU A 268 -14.37 14.14 -0.13
C LEU A 268 -14.23 15.66 -0.07
N GLU A 269 -14.12 16.28 -1.24
CA GLU A 269 -14.12 17.74 -1.41
C GLU A 269 -15.44 18.18 -2.04
N SER A 270 -16.08 19.19 -1.48
CA SER A 270 -17.36 19.65 -2.03
C SER A 270 -17.19 20.59 -3.21
N ILE A 271 -18.09 20.45 -4.18
CA ILE A 271 -18.36 21.49 -5.18
C ILE A 271 -19.37 22.51 -4.61
N ASP A 272 -20.27 22.09 -3.72
CA ASP A 272 -21.21 22.94 -2.97
C ASP A 272 -20.88 22.95 -1.46
N PRO A 273 -20.15 23.97 -0.96
CA PRO A 273 -19.70 23.98 0.43
C PRO A 273 -20.85 24.12 1.44
N VAL A 274 -22.00 24.68 1.06
CA VAL A 274 -23.10 24.93 2.02
C VAL A 274 -23.80 23.62 2.37
N ALA A 275 -24.22 22.88 1.35
CA ALA A 275 -24.87 21.59 1.53
C ALA A 275 -23.94 20.56 2.18
N PHE A 276 -22.66 20.54 1.76
CA PHE A 276 -21.65 19.65 2.35
C PHE A 276 -21.41 19.91 3.83
N ASN A 277 -21.23 21.19 4.23
CA ASN A 277 -21.03 21.51 5.64
C ASN A 277 -22.27 21.21 6.47
N SER A 278 -23.47 21.40 5.93
CA SER A 278 -24.72 21.05 6.60
C SER A 278 -24.80 19.53 6.84
N PHE A 279 -24.46 18.72 5.84
CA PHE A 279 -24.41 17.26 5.96
C PHE A 279 -23.33 16.81 6.96
N LEU A 280 -22.12 17.37 6.89
CA LEU A 280 -21.03 17.13 7.84
C LEU A 280 -21.45 17.45 9.28
N SER A 281 -22.08 18.61 9.50
CA SER A 281 -22.60 19.01 10.82
C SER A 281 -23.68 18.06 11.32
N ALA A 282 -24.61 17.62 10.46
CA ALA A 282 -25.66 16.68 10.83
C ALA A 282 -25.08 15.33 11.29
N LEU A 283 -24.11 14.78 10.55
CA LEU A 283 -23.43 13.53 10.95
C LEU A 283 -22.70 13.68 12.29
N ARG A 284 -22.02 14.81 12.52
CA ARG A 284 -21.32 15.07 13.79
C ARG A 284 -22.27 15.23 14.98
N GLN A 285 -23.36 15.98 14.80
CA GLN A 285 -24.33 16.23 15.87
C GLN A 285 -25.06 14.96 16.30
N THR A 286 -25.28 14.04 15.35
CA THR A 286 -26.00 12.79 15.60
C THR A 286 -25.09 11.61 15.93
N ASP A 287 -23.77 11.80 15.92
CA ASP A 287 -22.74 10.75 16.04
C ASP A 287 -22.99 9.56 15.10
N ARG A 288 -23.16 9.87 13.81
CA ARG A 288 -23.51 8.90 12.77
C ARG A 288 -22.57 8.93 11.58
N VAL A 289 -22.59 7.81 10.86
CA VAL A 289 -21.92 7.55 9.60
C VAL A 289 -22.99 7.19 8.55
N ALA A 290 -22.84 7.67 7.32
CA ALA A 290 -23.75 7.32 6.24
C ALA A 290 -23.26 6.08 5.48
N LEU A 291 -24.10 5.05 5.40
CA LEU A 291 -23.88 3.90 4.54
C LEU A 291 -24.29 4.26 3.11
N VAL A 292 -23.39 4.07 2.14
CA VAL A 292 -23.62 4.44 0.75
C VAL A 292 -23.40 3.29 -0.22
N SER A 293 -24.18 3.24 -1.30
CA SER A 293 -23.98 2.37 -2.44
C SER A 293 -23.09 3.06 -3.47
N LEU A 294 -21.98 2.41 -3.83
CA LEU A 294 -20.96 2.95 -4.72
C LEU A 294 -21.20 2.55 -6.18
N ASN A 295 -21.79 1.39 -6.43
CA ASN A 295 -22.34 1.02 -7.72
C ASN A 295 -23.88 1.04 -7.63
N GLY A 296 -24.58 1.31 -8.74
CA GLY A 296 -26.05 1.38 -8.74
C GLY A 296 -26.75 0.08 -8.35
N SER A 297 -26.02 -1.03 -8.30
CA SER A 297 -26.40 -2.30 -7.67
C SER A 297 -26.00 -2.30 -6.20
N SER A 298 -26.78 -2.87 -5.29
CA SER A 298 -26.47 -2.92 -3.84
C SER A 298 -25.29 -3.82 -3.44
N SER A 299 -24.36 -4.13 -4.36
CA SER A 299 -23.27 -5.10 -4.13
C SER A 299 -21.98 -4.47 -3.64
N TRP A 300 -21.81 -3.15 -3.82
CA TRP A 300 -20.61 -2.44 -3.37
C TRP A 300 -20.95 -1.25 -2.50
N LEU A 301 -20.51 -1.32 -1.24
CA LEU A 301 -20.84 -0.36 -0.21
C LEU A 301 -19.62 0.48 0.21
N GLY A 302 -19.91 1.66 0.75
CA GLY A 302 -18.95 2.53 1.42
C GLY A 302 -19.57 3.19 2.64
N LEU A 303 -18.73 3.85 3.44
CA LEU A 303 -19.13 4.59 4.63
C LEU A 303 -18.61 6.03 4.54
N ILE A 304 -19.50 7.02 4.59
CA ILE A 304 -19.12 8.43 4.69
C ILE A 304 -19.16 8.86 6.14
N ARG A 305 -18.02 9.27 6.69
CA ARG A 305 -17.88 9.72 8.07
C ARG A 305 -17.23 11.10 8.21
N PRO A 306 -17.59 11.84 9.27
CA PRO A 306 -16.89 13.08 9.63
C PRO A 306 -15.52 12.79 10.25
N VAL A 307 -14.49 13.51 9.79
CA VAL A 307 -13.13 13.49 10.38
C VAL A 307 -12.74 14.93 10.80
N PRO A 308 -12.17 15.14 11.99
CA PRO A 308 -11.66 16.45 12.41
C PRO A 308 -10.52 16.93 11.50
N PRO A 309 -10.37 18.24 11.22
CA PRO A 309 -11.18 19.35 11.75
C PRO A 309 -12.50 19.58 11.01
N SER A 310 -12.59 19.37 9.69
CA SER A 310 -13.80 19.63 8.87
C SER A 310 -13.84 18.82 7.58
N LEU A 311 -13.49 17.53 7.63
CA LEU A 311 -13.42 16.68 6.45
C LEU A 311 -14.54 15.63 6.45
N LEU A 312 -15.06 15.31 5.28
CA LEU A 312 -15.78 14.06 5.05
C LEU A 312 -14.84 13.07 4.41
N VAL A 313 -14.88 11.84 4.90
CA VAL A 313 -14.07 10.75 4.40
C VAL A 313 -15.00 9.62 3.99
N LEU A 314 -14.77 9.09 2.80
CA LEU A 314 -15.41 7.89 2.28
C LEU A 314 -14.48 6.69 2.42
N ASP A 315 -14.87 5.77 3.28
CA ASP A 315 -14.26 4.46 3.40
C ASP A 315 -14.94 3.48 2.47
N VAL A 316 -14.15 2.84 1.63
CA VAL A 316 -14.61 1.94 0.58
C VAL A 316 -14.48 0.54 1.11
N LEU A 317 -15.58 -0.21 1.11
CA LEU A 317 -15.55 -1.60 1.54
C LEU A 317 -15.10 -2.49 0.38
N VAL A 318 -14.67 -3.72 0.69
CA VAL A 318 -14.30 -4.68 -0.36
C VAL A 318 -15.59 -5.05 -1.12
N PRO A 319 -15.58 -5.16 -2.46
CA PRO A 319 -16.75 -5.64 -3.20
C PRO A 319 -17.23 -6.98 -2.64
N SER A 320 -18.54 -7.13 -2.45
CA SER A 320 -19.13 -8.32 -1.81
C SER A 320 -18.73 -8.57 -0.36
N SER A 321 -17.98 -7.67 0.31
CA SER A 321 -17.84 -7.77 1.76
C SER A 321 -19.16 -7.39 2.39
N THR A 322 -19.77 -8.36 3.05
CA THR A 322 -20.76 -8.08 4.08
C THR A 322 -20.03 -7.44 5.25
N LEU A 323 -20.55 -6.34 5.78
CA LEU A 323 -20.21 -5.95 7.13
C LEU A 323 -20.51 -7.19 7.99
N PRO A 324 -19.55 -7.75 8.76
CA PRO A 324 -19.72 -9.09 9.36
C PRO A 324 -20.96 -9.22 10.24
N TRP A 325 -21.44 -8.11 10.81
CA TRP A 325 -22.64 -8.02 11.62
C TRP A 325 -23.92 -7.69 10.84
N LEU A 326 -23.81 -7.33 9.56
CA LEU A 326 -24.93 -6.97 8.68
C LEU A 326 -25.46 -8.17 7.87
N ASN A 327 -24.75 -9.31 7.86
CA ASN A 327 -25.06 -10.51 7.07
C ASN A 327 -25.22 -10.25 5.55
N ASP A 328 -25.47 -11.31 4.77
CA ASP A 328 -25.63 -11.30 3.31
C ASP A 328 -26.79 -10.44 2.77
N SER A 329 -27.56 -9.76 3.63
CA SER A 329 -28.71 -8.99 3.18
C SER A 329 -28.76 -7.59 3.78
N LEU A 330 -28.44 -6.59 2.94
CA LEU A 330 -28.79 -5.18 3.16
C LEU A 330 -30.30 -4.98 3.41
N THR A 331 -31.15 -5.93 3.02
CA THR A 331 -32.59 -5.92 3.33
C THR A 331 -32.86 -6.11 4.83
N ALA A 332 -31.87 -6.50 5.64
CA ALA A 332 -31.99 -6.51 7.11
C ALA A 332 -31.90 -5.10 7.72
N LEU A 333 -31.44 -4.09 6.95
CA LEU A 333 -31.48 -2.68 7.33
C LEU A 333 -32.83 -2.00 7.01
N ASP A 334 -33.78 -2.73 6.40
CA ASP A 334 -35.11 -2.19 6.18
C ASP A 334 -35.77 -1.85 7.51
N TYR A 335 -35.82 -0.55 7.79
CA TYR A 335 -36.66 0.14 8.78
C TYR A 335 -37.15 -0.73 9.95
N ALA A 336 -36.24 -1.09 10.86
CA ALA A 336 -36.66 -1.31 12.23
C ALA A 336 -37.14 0.06 12.78
N PRO A 337 -38.34 0.16 13.39
CA PRO A 337 -38.80 1.39 14.03
C PRO A 337 -37.76 1.86 15.06
N PRO A 338 -37.71 3.17 15.40
CA PRO A 338 -36.65 3.74 16.22
C PRO A 338 -36.46 2.87 17.47
N HIS A 339 -35.30 2.23 17.57
CA HIS A 339 -34.93 1.49 18.76
C HIS A 339 -35.12 2.42 19.95
N ASP A 340 -35.97 2.02 20.91
CA ASP A 340 -35.95 2.60 22.23
C ASP A 340 -34.49 2.65 22.68
N SER A 341 -34.03 3.81 23.13
CA SER A 341 -32.64 4.16 23.45
C SER A 341 -31.98 3.29 24.53
N SER A 342 -32.61 2.18 24.92
CA SER A 342 -32.20 1.22 25.94
C SER A 342 -31.85 -0.17 25.38
N GLN A 343 -32.12 -0.48 24.11
CA GLN A 343 -31.72 -1.75 23.50
C GLN A 343 -30.57 -1.55 22.51
N SER A 344 -29.37 -1.97 22.90
CA SER A 344 -28.26 -2.14 21.98
C SER A 344 -28.71 -3.08 20.85
N LEU A 345 -28.40 -2.71 19.59
CA LEU A 345 -28.47 -3.63 18.45
C LEU A 345 -27.97 -5.01 18.90
N PRO A 346 -28.62 -6.12 18.52
CA PRO A 346 -28.09 -7.44 18.82
C PRO A 346 -26.69 -7.48 18.21
N LYS A 347 -25.67 -7.39 19.07
CA LYS A 347 -24.27 -7.53 18.69
C LYS A 347 -24.14 -8.96 18.21
N VAL A 348 -24.36 -9.18 16.91
CA VAL A 348 -24.23 -10.49 16.32
C VAL A 348 -22.79 -10.93 16.56
N VAL A 349 -22.73 -12.14 17.10
CA VAL A 349 -21.56 -12.91 17.49
C VAL A 349 -20.39 -12.63 16.54
N PRO A 350 -19.20 -12.22 17.04
CA PRO A 350 -18.01 -12.10 16.22
C PRO A 350 -17.85 -13.32 15.31
N PRO A 351 -17.31 -13.17 14.08
CA PRO A 351 -17.07 -14.33 13.23
C PRO A 351 -16.27 -15.37 14.02
N ALA A 352 -16.54 -16.67 13.81
CA ALA A 352 -15.91 -17.74 14.60
C ALA A 352 -14.36 -17.61 14.65
N SER A 353 -13.76 -16.99 13.62
CA SER A 353 -12.34 -16.62 13.56
C SER A 353 -11.89 -15.60 14.62
N TYR A 354 -12.73 -14.63 14.99
CA TYR A 354 -12.45 -13.67 16.08
C TYR A 354 -12.43 -14.36 17.43
N PHE A 355 -13.35 -15.30 17.69
CA PHE A 355 -13.28 -16.13 18.89
C PHE A 355 -12.03 -17.00 18.90
N LEU A 356 -11.63 -17.57 17.75
CA LEU A 356 -10.38 -18.33 17.63
C LEU A 356 -9.12 -17.47 17.84
N GLN A 357 -9.14 -16.18 17.49
CA GLN A 357 -8.00 -15.27 17.63
C GLN A 357 -7.91 -14.58 19.00
N HIS A 358 -9.05 -14.34 19.66
CA HIS A 358 -9.12 -13.50 20.86
C HIS A 358 -9.54 -14.23 22.14
N ASN A 359 -9.98 -15.50 22.09
CA ASN A 359 -10.10 -16.34 23.29
C ASN A 359 -8.76 -16.96 23.75
N GLY A 360 -7.66 -16.21 23.62
CA GLY A 360 -6.39 -16.56 24.28
C GLY A 360 -5.42 -17.45 23.50
N GLN A 361 -5.65 -17.71 22.21
CA GLN A 361 -4.61 -18.27 21.34
C GLN A 361 -4.13 -17.21 20.35
N GLU A 362 -3.06 -16.51 20.72
CA GLU A 362 -2.30 -15.65 19.81
C GLU A 362 -2.03 -16.39 18.49
N ARG A 363 -1.89 -15.64 17.39
CA ARG A 363 -1.45 -16.20 16.11
C ARG A 363 -0.22 -17.07 16.38
N ILE A 364 -0.30 -18.34 15.98
CA ILE A 364 0.82 -19.27 15.96
C ILE A 364 1.90 -18.67 15.03
N THR A 365 2.83 -17.91 15.60
CA THR A 365 3.97 -17.32 14.90
C THR A 365 5.26 -17.75 15.59
N ILE A 366 6.28 -18.10 14.82
CA ILE A 366 7.65 -18.21 15.32
C ILE A 366 8.30 -16.84 15.14
N ASN A 367 7.96 -15.89 16.02
CA ASN A 367 8.78 -14.69 16.18
C ASN A 367 9.66 -14.88 17.43
N HIS A 368 10.83 -14.26 17.43
CA HIS A 368 11.82 -14.43 18.50
C HIS A 368 11.26 -14.06 19.89
N VAL A 369 10.39 -13.05 19.96
CA VAL A 369 9.78 -12.57 21.22
C VAL A 369 8.83 -13.60 21.83
N ALA A 370 7.97 -14.22 21.02
CA ALA A 370 7.02 -15.26 21.46
C ALA A 370 7.77 -16.51 21.91
N VAL A 371 8.80 -16.94 21.17
CA VAL A 371 9.64 -18.07 21.56
C VAL A 371 10.33 -17.78 22.90
N GLN A 372 10.94 -16.60 23.08
CA GLN A 372 11.56 -16.23 24.36
C GLN A 372 10.57 -16.22 25.52
N ARG A 373 9.37 -15.69 25.32
CA ARG A 373 8.31 -15.69 26.34
C ARG A 373 7.93 -17.12 26.72
N ASP A 374 7.71 -17.99 25.74
CA ASP A 374 7.30 -19.37 25.97
C ASP A 374 8.41 -20.17 26.68
N PHE A 375 9.67 -19.97 26.31
CA PHE A 375 10.83 -20.53 27.03
C PHE A 375 10.87 -20.04 28.50
N ALA A 376 10.66 -18.74 28.73
CA ALA A 376 10.63 -18.19 30.09
C ALA A 376 9.47 -18.75 30.93
N LEU A 377 8.30 -18.97 30.32
CA LEU A 377 7.16 -19.62 30.97
C LEU A 377 7.45 -21.08 31.31
N ILE A 378 8.11 -21.82 30.41
CA ILE A 378 8.56 -23.20 30.67
C ILE A 378 9.47 -23.24 31.90
N VAL A 379 10.50 -22.40 31.95
CA VAL A 379 11.42 -22.33 33.10
C VAL A 379 10.66 -21.98 34.38
N LYS A 380 9.77 -20.98 34.33
CA LYS A 380 8.94 -20.60 35.47
C LYS A 380 8.06 -21.74 35.99
N LEU A 381 7.43 -22.49 35.08
CA LEU A 381 6.58 -23.63 35.43
C LEU A 381 7.41 -24.80 35.98
N LEU A 382 8.61 -25.05 35.45
CA LEU A 382 9.53 -26.06 35.98
C LEU A 382 10.00 -25.76 37.41
N HIS A 383 10.18 -24.49 37.76
CA HIS A 383 10.57 -24.06 39.12
C HIS A 383 9.37 -23.85 40.05
N SER A 384 8.14 -24.01 39.57
CA SER A 384 6.96 -23.89 40.43
C SER A 384 6.79 -25.16 41.27
N GLU A 385 6.79 -25.02 42.60
CA GLU A 385 6.64 -26.17 43.49
C GLU A 385 5.20 -26.72 43.44
N GLY A 386 5.03 -27.87 42.79
CA GLY A 386 4.08 -28.90 43.23
C GLY A 386 2.58 -28.69 42.96
N ALA A 387 2.19 -28.22 41.78
CA ALA A 387 0.79 -28.31 41.32
C ALA A 387 0.67 -29.21 40.08
N ASP A 388 -0.22 -30.19 40.10
CA ASP A 388 -0.56 -31.01 38.92
C ASP A 388 -1.04 -30.12 37.74
N ASP A 389 -1.62 -28.96 38.04
CA ASP A 389 -2.04 -27.96 37.07
C ASP A 389 -0.85 -27.36 36.31
N ALA A 390 0.27 -27.07 36.99
CA ALA A 390 1.50 -26.57 36.36
C ALA A 390 2.10 -27.62 35.42
N LEU A 391 1.98 -28.90 35.75
CA LEU A 391 2.45 -30.01 34.90
C LEU A 391 1.58 -30.15 33.64
N GLN A 392 0.27 -29.97 33.75
CA GLN A 392 -0.64 -29.97 32.60
C GLN A 392 -0.36 -28.78 31.67
N GLU A 393 -0.19 -27.59 32.24
CA GLU A 393 0.13 -26.37 31.48
C GLU A 393 1.49 -26.50 30.78
N LEU A 394 2.50 -27.00 31.47
CA LEU A 394 3.82 -27.28 30.91
C LEU A 394 3.77 -28.32 29.78
N THR A 395 2.94 -29.37 29.94
CA THR A 395 2.71 -30.38 28.90
C THR A 395 2.08 -29.78 27.66
N ALA A 396 1.03 -28.98 27.84
CA ALA A 396 0.34 -28.29 26.75
C ALA A 396 1.29 -27.33 26.02
N LEU A 397 2.13 -26.59 26.75
CA LEU A 397 3.09 -25.65 26.17
C LEU A 397 4.19 -26.35 25.36
N CYS A 398 4.74 -27.46 25.87
CA CYS A 398 5.71 -28.28 25.14
C CYS A 398 5.11 -28.94 23.88
N ASP A 399 3.89 -29.50 23.96
CA ASP A 399 3.19 -30.08 22.81
C ASP A 399 2.85 -29.02 21.76
N GLU A 400 2.45 -27.82 22.20
CA GLU A 400 2.19 -26.67 21.33
C GLU A 400 3.47 -26.22 20.62
N MET A 401 4.57 -26.01 21.33
CA MET A 401 5.86 -25.65 20.73
C MET A 401 6.34 -26.71 19.74
N ARG A 402 6.11 -28.00 20.02
CA ARG A 402 6.40 -29.08 19.07
C ARG A 402 5.55 -28.96 17.80
N ASN A 403 4.25 -28.72 17.94
CA ASN A 403 3.37 -28.54 16.80
C ASN A 403 3.76 -27.33 15.96
N ARG A 404 4.19 -26.22 16.59
CA ARG A 404 4.72 -25.04 15.90
C ARG A 404 6.00 -25.35 15.15
N ALA A 405 6.96 -26.02 15.79
CA ALA A 405 8.23 -26.41 15.16
C ALA A 405 7.99 -27.25 13.90
N ARG A 406 7.03 -28.20 13.95
CA ARG A 406 6.65 -29.01 12.78
C ARG A 406 5.96 -28.19 11.69
N ARG A 407 4.99 -27.36 12.05
CA ARG A 407 4.21 -26.56 11.11
C ARG A 407 5.08 -25.59 10.29
N PHE A 408 6.17 -25.12 10.87
CA PHE A 408 7.11 -24.18 10.23
C PHE A 408 8.45 -24.82 9.86
N CYS A 409 8.56 -26.16 9.88
CA CYS A 409 9.78 -26.90 9.53
C CYS A 409 11.05 -26.39 10.23
N CYS A 410 10.96 -26.10 11.53
CA CYS A 410 12.03 -25.53 12.34
C CYS A 410 12.54 -26.54 13.40
N PRO A 411 13.36 -27.53 13.01
CA PRO A 411 13.85 -28.57 13.92
C PRO A 411 14.80 -28.03 14.99
N SER A 412 15.49 -26.91 14.73
CA SER A 412 16.37 -26.24 15.69
C SER A 412 15.62 -25.77 16.94
N LEU A 413 14.34 -25.41 16.83
CA LEU A 413 13.49 -25.04 17.96
C LEU A 413 13.25 -26.23 18.90
N LEU A 414 13.06 -27.43 18.36
CA LEU A 414 12.92 -28.66 19.15
C LEU A 414 14.22 -29.03 19.86
N VAL A 415 15.34 -28.89 19.16
CA VAL A 415 16.67 -29.11 19.76
C VAL A 415 16.91 -28.15 20.92
N ALA A 416 16.60 -26.86 20.74
CA ALA A 416 16.73 -25.85 21.79
C ALA A 416 15.80 -26.13 22.98
N LEU A 417 14.55 -26.54 22.74
CA LEU A 417 13.60 -26.91 23.78
C LEU A 417 14.10 -28.12 24.59
N VAL A 418 14.56 -29.16 23.90
CA VAL A 418 15.14 -30.36 24.56
C VAL A 418 16.39 -30.00 25.36
N SER A 419 17.26 -29.13 24.81
CA SER A 419 18.44 -28.66 25.51
C SER A 419 18.10 -27.90 26.79
N LEU A 420 17.08 -27.03 26.76
CA LEU A 420 16.59 -26.30 27.92
C LEU A 420 16.03 -27.26 28.98
N LEU A 421 15.16 -28.18 28.57
CA LEU A 421 14.59 -29.17 29.49
C LEU A 421 15.70 -29.99 30.15
N ASN A 422 16.73 -30.38 29.39
CA ASN A 422 17.89 -31.12 29.89
C ASN A 422 18.78 -30.29 30.83
N SER A 423 18.95 -28.98 30.60
CA SER A 423 19.75 -28.13 31.49
C SER A 423 19.09 -27.89 32.85
N GLU A 424 17.76 -27.92 32.89
CA GLU A 424 16.97 -27.74 34.12
C GLU A 424 16.72 -29.07 34.88
N VAL A 425 17.14 -30.21 34.32
CA VAL A 425 16.95 -31.56 34.89
C VAL A 425 17.45 -31.70 36.33
N ASP A 426 18.56 -31.03 36.65
CA ASP A 426 19.22 -31.17 37.96
C ASP A 426 18.62 -30.25 39.04
N LEU A 427 17.76 -29.31 38.63
CA LEU A 427 17.08 -28.35 39.52
C LEU A 427 15.68 -28.81 39.91
N ILE A 428 15.18 -29.89 39.30
CA ILE A 428 13.83 -30.42 39.50
C ILE A 428 13.87 -31.58 40.50
N SER A 429 12.81 -31.75 41.29
CA SER A 429 12.72 -32.85 42.25
C SER A 429 12.85 -34.23 41.56
N PRO A 430 13.52 -35.21 42.19
CA PRO A 430 13.76 -36.52 41.57
C PRO A 430 12.49 -37.25 41.13
N SER A 431 11.39 -37.05 41.87
CA SER A 431 10.08 -37.65 41.57
C SER A 431 9.41 -37.07 40.31
N LEU A 432 9.57 -35.77 40.05
CA LEU A 432 9.06 -35.13 38.82
C LEU A 432 9.92 -35.47 37.60
N LYS A 433 11.24 -35.59 37.80
CA LYS A 433 12.21 -35.96 36.77
C LYS A 433 11.88 -37.33 36.15
N GLU A 434 11.68 -38.35 36.98
CA GLU A 434 11.36 -39.71 36.50
C GLU A 434 9.94 -39.84 35.94
N ARG A 435 8.97 -39.16 36.56
CA ARG A 435 7.55 -39.31 36.21
C ARG A 435 7.15 -38.57 34.93
N TRP A 436 7.82 -37.46 34.59
CA TRP A 436 7.36 -36.57 33.51
C TRP A 436 8.47 -36.10 32.56
N LEU A 437 9.58 -35.60 33.08
CA LEU A 437 10.61 -34.95 32.27
C LEU A 437 11.27 -35.92 31.29
N ILE A 438 11.64 -37.12 31.77
CA ILE A 438 12.23 -38.17 30.93
C ILE A 438 11.26 -38.62 29.81
N PRO A 439 10.00 -38.99 30.10
CA PRO A 439 9.01 -39.29 29.05
C PRO A 439 8.78 -38.15 28.06
N MET A 440 8.75 -36.89 28.53
CA MET A 440 8.53 -35.73 27.66
C MET A 440 9.70 -35.49 26.71
N VAL A 441 10.93 -35.52 27.21
CA VAL A 441 12.14 -35.38 26.38
C VAL A 441 12.21 -36.50 25.34
N GLN A 442 11.92 -37.75 25.73
CA GLN A 442 11.84 -38.86 24.78
C GLN A 442 10.76 -38.62 23.71
N ARG A 443 9.58 -38.12 24.09
CA ARG A 443 8.48 -37.80 23.16
C ARG A 443 8.83 -36.68 22.18
N LEU A 444 9.65 -35.70 22.60
CA LEU A 444 10.15 -34.62 21.75
C LEU A 444 11.27 -35.11 20.81
N GLN A 445 12.09 -36.08 21.23
CA GLN A 445 13.20 -36.63 20.43
C GLN A 445 12.77 -37.71 19.42
N LEU A 446 11.78 -38.55 19.76
CA LEU A 446 11.34 -39.71 18.96
C LEU A 446 10.67 -39.36 17.62
N ASN A 447 10.48 -38.07 17.30
CA ASN A 447 9.79 -37.64 16.09
C ASN A 447 10.44 -36.41 15.43
N ASN A 448 11.76 -36.30 15.51
CA ASN A 448 12.57 -35.41 14.66
C ASN A 448 12.82 -36.05 13.29
#